data_AF-A0A3D8Q1A3-F1
#
_entry.id   AF-A0A3D8Q1A3-F1
#
_cell.length_a   1.000
_cell.length_b   1.000
_cell.length_c   1.000
_cell.angle_alpha   90.00
_cell.angle_beta   90.00
_cell.angle_gamma   90.00
#
_symmetry.space_group_name_H-M   'P 1'
#
loop_
_entity.id
_entity.type
_entity.pdbx_description
1 polymer ?
#
loop_
_entity_poly.entity_id
_entity_poly.type
_entity_poly.pdbx_seq_one_letter_code
_entity_poly.pdbx_strand_id
1 'polypeptide(L)'
;MITSIKNERVKAWKKLHNRKERNNTKTFLIEGFHLLDEAWKSDWVIREIIAEEAVELPNWCQDYEVERVSALVFEQITQTQTPQGVAAVLEMKEEFKRKGKYLLLIDSVQDPGNLGTMIRTADAAGMDGIVLGHGTVDVYNDKVIRSTQGSIFHLPIYQANLIDEVTVLKQDGFKIWATALQHAKKYNEIAIDEKVALILGNEGAGVKQELIDAADEIVTIPIYGKAESLNVSIAAGILMYYLKR
;
A
#
# COMPACT_ATOMS: atom_id res chain seq x y z
N MET A 1 26.37 -11.57 -15.95
CA MET A 1 25.18 -12.43 -16.09
C MET A 1 25.26 -13.58 -15.09
N ILE A 2 24.28 -13.70 -14.20
CA ILE A 2 24.17 -14.77 -13.21
C ILE A 2 23.27 -15.88 -13.73
N THR A 3 23.79 -17.11 -13.77
CA THR A 3 23.05 -18.30 -14.22
C THR A 3 22.77 -19.30 -13.09
N SER A 4 23.44 -19.15 -11.94
CA SER A 4 23.36 -20.08 -10.82
C SER A 4 22.43 -19.58 -9.72
N ILE A 5 21.43 -20.40 -9.38
CA ILE A 5 20.50 -20.15 -8.26
C ILE A 5 21.19 -20.14 -6.87
N LYS A 6 22.44 -20.61 -6.80
CA LYS A 6 23.23 -20.65 -5.56
C LYS A 6 24.05 -19.38 -5.33
N ASN A 7 24.06 -18.44 -6.29
CA ASN A 7 24.76 -17.17 -6.17
C ASN A 7 24.23 -16.36 -4.97
N GLU A 8 25.11 -15.68 -4.24
CA GLU A 8 24.74 -14.93 -3.03
C GLU A 8 23.78 -13.76 -3.31
N ARG A 9 23.91 -13.07 -4.46
CA ARG A 9 22.94 -12.02 -4.88
C ARG A 9 21.55 -12.62 -5.08
N VAL A 10 21.46 -13.78 -5.73
CA VAL A 10 20.18 -14.49 -5.96
C VAL A 10 19.53 -14.88 -4.64
N LYS A 11 20.31 -15.40 -3.68
CA LYS A 11 19.81 -15.68 -2.33
C LYS A 11 19.33 -14.40 -1.62
N ALA A 12 20.05 -13.29 -1.77
CA ALA A 12 19.66 -12.01 -1.20
C ALA A 12 18.34 -11.49 -1.79
N TRP A 13 18.16 -11.53 -3.10
CA TRP A 13 16.91 -11.12 -3.75
C TRP A 13 15.72 -12.00 -3.31
N LYS A 14 15.89 -13.32 -3.25
CA LYS A 14 14.86 -14.22 -2.72
C LYS A 14 14.46 -13.91 -1.29
N LYS A 15 15.44 -13.52 -0.46
CA LYS A 15 15.20 -13.15 0.93
C LYS A 15 14.32 -11.90 1.04
N LEU A 16 14.29 -11.02 0.03
CA LEU A 16 13.41 -9.85 0.01
C LEU A 16 11.92 -10.21 -0.05
N HIS A 17 11.54 -11.48 -0.26
CA HIS A 17 10.17 -11.96 -0.04
C HIS A 17 9.78 -12.02 1.43
N ASN A 18 10.77 -12.04 2.33
CA ASN A 18 10.59 -12.07 3.76
C ASN A 18 10.66 -10.65 4.37
N ARG A 19 9.62 -10.27 5.12
CA ARG A 19 9.53 -8.98 5.82
C ARG A 19 10.73 -8.68 6.73
N LYS A 20 11.25 -9.69 7.45
CA LYS A 20 12.38 -9.51 8.36
C LYS A 20 13.63 -9.07 7.60
N GLU A 21 13.90 -9.72 6.46
CA GLU A 21 15.07 -9.41 5.63
C GLU A 21 14.91 -8.04 4.95
N ARG A 22 13.70 -7.71 4.50
CA ARG A 22 13.38 -6.36 4.01
C ARG A 22 13.65 -5.28 5.07
N ASN A 23 13.17 -5.47 6.30
CA ASN A 23 13.41 -4.55 7.40
C ASN A 23 14.90 -4.43 7.79
N ASN A 24 15.66 -5.53 7.71
CA ASN A 24 17.10 -5.52 8.00
C ASN A 24 17.89 -4.77 6.94
N THR A 25 17.53 -4.94 5.66
CA THR A 25 18.25 -4.36 4.52
C THR A 25 17.71 -3.00 4.12
N LYS A 26 16.52 -2.62 4.61
CA LYS A 26 15.76 -1.43 4.19
C LYS A 26 15.50 -1.40 2.69
N THR A 27 15.30 -2.57 2.10
CA THR A 27 15.02 -2.71 0.67
C THR A 27 13.88 -3.68 0.40
N PHE A 28 13.28 -3.58 -0.78
CA PHE A 28 12.24 -4.48 -1.27
C PHE A 28 12.37 -4.69 -2.78
N LEU A 29 11.74 -5.76 -3.29
CA LEU A 29 11.77 -6.13 -4.70
C LEU A 29 10.46 -5.70 -5.38
N ILE A 30 10.55 -5.15 -6.58
CA ILE A 30 9.42 -4.98 -7.50
C ILE A 30 9.65 -5.77 -8.78
N GLU A 31 8.58 -6.12 -9.47
CA GLU A 31 8.62 -6.95 -10.68
C GLU A 31 7.71 -6.35 -11.77
N GLY A 32 8.21 -6.32 -13.00
CA GLY A 32 7.48 -5.90 -14.18
C GLY A 32 7.80 -4.48 -14.64
N PHE A 33 7.62 -4.25 -15.94
CA PHE A 33 7.98 -2.99 -16.59
C PHE A 33 7.19 -1.80 -16.05
N HIS A 34 5.90 -1.99 -15.80
CA HIS A 34 5.03 -0.94 -15.29
C HIS A 34 5.53 -0.41 -13.94
N LEU A 35 5.79 -1.31 -12.97
CA LEU A 35 6.27 -0.88 -11.66
C LEU A 35 7.67 -0.26 -11.73
N LEU A 36 8.54 -0.78 -12.60
CA LEU A 36 9.86 -0.20 -12.83
C LEU A 36 9.78 1.22 -13.40
N ASP A 37 8.88 1.46 -14.36
CA ASP A 37 8.64 2.78 -14.95
C ASP A 37 8.03 3.78 -13.95
N GLU A 38 7.06 3.33 -13.15
CA GLU A 38 6.46 4.15 -12.08
C GLU A 38 7.48 4.51 -11.00
N ALA A 39 8.33 3.55 -10.61
CA ALA A 39 9.43 3.81 -9.68
C ALA A 39 10.41 4.84 -10.25
N TRP A 40 10.80 4.72 -11.51
CA TRP A 40 11.73 5.64 -12.17
C TRP A 40 11.19 7.06 -12.29
N LYS A 41 9.89 7.23 -12.50
CA LYS A 41 9.23 8.55 -12.55
C LYS A 41 9.02 9.18 -11.17
N SER A 42 9.24 8.41 -10.10
CA SER A 42 9.03 8.85 -8.73
C SER A 42 10.34 9.34 -8.08
N ASP A 43 10.25 9.74 -6.82
CA ASP A 43 11.39 10.10 -5.96
C ASP A 43 12.00 8.88 -5.24
N TRP A 44 11.58 7.65 -5.57
CA TRP A 44 12.11 6.43 -4.95
C TRP A 44 13.49 6.08 -5.49
N VAL A 45 14.33 5.55 -4.61
CA VAL A 45 15.71 5.16 -4.95
C VAL A 45 15.71 3.72 -5.48
N ILE A 46 15.97 3.58 -6.78
CA ILE A 46 16.27 2.29 -7.41
C ILE A 46 17.74 1.96 -7.16
N ARG A 47 17.99 0.86 -6.43
CA ARG A 47 19.33 0.42 -6.06
C ARG A 47 20.00 -0.41 -7.15
N GLU A 48 19.25 -1.35 -7.72
CA GLU A 48 19.70 -2.21 -8.80
C GLU A 48 18.51 -2.68 -9.64
N ILE A 49 18.75 -2.89 -10.93
CA ILE A 49 17.81 -3.47 -11.90
C ILE A 49 18.29 -4.88 -12.22
N ILE A 50 17.36 -5.83 -12.24
CA ILE A 50 17.59 -7.24 -12.55
C ILE A 50 16.80 -7.55 -13.81
N ALA A 51 17.45 -8.07 -14.84
CA ALA A 51 16.78 -8.36 -16.10
C ALA A 51 17.23 -9.70 -16.68
N GLU A 52 16.30 -10.44 -17.27
CA GLU A 52 16.65 -11.60 -18.08
C GLU A 52 17.53 -11.17 -19.27
N GLU A 53 18.44 -12.05 -19.70
CA GLU A 53 19.39 -11.75 -20.77
C GLU A 53 18.71 -11.29 -22.08
N ALA A 54 17.60 -11.93 -22.46
CA ALA A 54 16.89 -11.67 -23.71
C ALA A 54 15.96 -10.43 -23.65
N VAL A 55 15.81 -9.79 -22.49
CA VAL A 55 14.85 -8.71 -22.30
C VAL A 55 15.47 -7.36 -22.68
N GLU A 56 14.83 -6.65 -23.60
CA GLU A 56 15.19 -5.27 -23.90
C GLU A 56 14.73 -4.35 -22.77
N LEU A 57 15.63 -3.49 -22.30
CA LEU A 57 15.35 -2.52 -21.24
C LEU A 57 15.17 -1.13 -21.85
N PRO A 58 14.35 -0.27 -21.21
CA PRO A 58 14.33 1.15 -21.54
C PRO A 58 15.73 1.78 -21.48
N ASN A 59 15.99 2.74 -22.37
CA ASN A 59 17.31 3.38 -22.46
C ASN A 59 17.77 3.99 -21.13
N TRP A 60 16.85 4.54 -20.34
CA TRP A 60 17.17 5.17 -19.05
C TRP A 60 17.74 4.17 -18.03
N CYS A 61 17.54 2.85 -18.20
CA CYS A 61 18.10 1.84 -17.30
C CYS A 61 19.64 1.79 -17.36
N GLN A 62 20.27 2.36 -18.40
CA GLN A 62 21.73 2.41 -18.54
C GLN A 62 22.41 3.25 -17.44
N ASP A 63 21.66 4.11 -16.75
CA ASP A 63 22.15 4.95 -15.66
C ASP A 63 22.18 4.23 -14.30
N TYR A 64 21.75 2.96 -14.25
CA TYR A 64 21.66 2.13 -13.06
C TYR A 64 22.53 0.88 -13.14
N GLU A 65 22.83 0.26 -12.00
CA GLU A 65 23.43 -1.08 -11.99
C GLU A 65 22.41 -2.10 -12.52
N VAL A 66 22.69 -2.68 -13.69
CA VAL A 66 21.87 -3.72 -14.30
C VAL A 66 22.58 -5.07 -14.19
N GLU A 67 22.00 -6.01 -13.44
CA GLU A 67 22.45 -7.40 -13.42
C GLU A 67 21.60 -8.27 -14.36
N ARG A 68 22.27 -8.87 -15.35
CA ARG A 68 21.63 -9.81 -16.26
C ARG A 68 21.53 -11.20 -15.63
N VAL A 69 20.43 -11.89 -15.82
CA VAL A 69 20.25 -13.25 -15.26
C VAL A 69 19.68 -14.22 -16.28
N SER A 70 19.84 -15.53 -16.04
CA SER A 70 19.11 -16.54 -16.82
C SER A 70 17.63 -16.57 -16.44
N ALA A 71 16.77 -17.04 -17.34
CA ALA A 71 15.35 -17.25 -17.06
C ALA A 71 15.11 -18.10 -15.80
N LEU A 72 15.91 -19.16 -15.61
CA LEU A 72 15.86 -19.99 -14.41
C LEU A 72 16.16 -19.20 -13.13
N VAL A 73 17.12 -18.28 -13.15
CA VAL A 73 17.42 -17.42 -11.99
C VAL A 73 16.31 -16.40 -11.77
N PHE A 74 15.76 -15.83 -12.83
CA PHE A 74 14.70 -14.84 -12.75
C PHE A 74 13.42 -15.42 -12.14
N GLU A 75 12.95 -16.56 -12.66
CA GLU A 75 11.79 -17.30 -12.13
C GLU A 75 11.92 -17.56 -10.62
N GLN A 76 13.15 -17.84 -10.17
CA GLN A 76 13.43 -18.16 -8.79
C GLN A 76 13.37 -16.96 -7.84
N ILE A 77 13.51 -15.73 -8.33
CA ILE A 77 13.47 -14.51 -7.51
C ILE A 77 12.12 -13.79 -7.60
N THR A 78 11.26 -14.17 -8.54
CA THR A 78 9.91 -13.63 -8.72
C THR A 78 8.84 -14.49 -8.06
N GLN A 79 7.64 -13.93 -7.85
CA GLN A 79 6.48 -14.64 -7.29
C GLN A 79 5.33 -14.81 -8.30
N THR A 80 5.46 -14.29 -9.52
CA THR A 80 4.46 -14.42 -10.58
C THR A 80 4.61 -15.75 -11.33
N GLN A 81 3.51 -16.21 -11.92
CA GLN A 81 3.53 -17.42 -12.76
C GLN A 81 4.15 -17.18 -14.14
N THR A 82 4.01 -15.97 -14.67
CA THR A 82 4.55 -15.55 -15.97
C THR A 82 5.31 -14.24 -15.80
N PRO A 83 6.57 -14.30 -15.32
CA PRO A 83 7.37 -13.10 -15.11
C PRO A 83 7.65 -12.36 -16.41
N GLN A 84 7.73 -11.03 -16.34
CA GLN A 84 8.02 -10.17 -17.51
C GLN A 84 9.52 -10.04 -17.80
N GLY A 85 10.37 -10.70 -17.00
CA GLY A 85 11.82 -10.70 -17.14
C GLY A 85 12.53 -9.40 -16.74
N VAL A 86 11.85 -8.52 -15.98
CA VAL A 86 12.46 -7.35 -15.34
C VAL A 86 11.99 -7.18 -13.90
N ALA A 87 12.93 -6.88 -13.01
CA ALA A 87 12.70 -6.61 -11.60
C ALA A 87 13.67 -5.50 -11.14
N ALA A 88 13.41 -4.93 -9.97
CA ALA A 88 14.33 -3.98 -9.35
C ALA A 88 14.28 -4.08 -7.83
N VAL A 89 15.39 -3.75 -7.19
CA VAL A 89 15.48 -3.58 -5.74
C VAL A 89 15.44 -2.09 -5.43
N LEU A 90 14.51 -1.69 -4.58
CA LEU A 90 14.32 -0.30 -4.18
C LEU A 90 14.60 -0.14 -2.69
N GLU A 91 15.01 1.07 -2.29
CA GLU A 91 15.08 1.45 -0.88
C GLU A 91 13.68 1.72 -0.31
N MET A 92 13.45 1.30 0.93
CA MET A 92 12.23 1.62 1.67
C MET A 92 12.26 3.08 2.11
N LYS A 93 11.11 3.76 2.07
CA LYS A 93 10.98 5.08 2.71
C LYS A 93 10.88 4.92 4.23
N GLU A 94 11.76 5.62 4.95
CA GLU A 94 11.81 5.59 6.43
C GLU A 94 11.06 6.76 7.09
N GLU A 95 10.92 7.90 6.39
CA GLU A 95 10.36 9.12 6.96
C GLU A 95 9.10 9.56 6.23
N PHE A 96 8.07 9.95 6.99
CA PHE A 96 6.96 10.70 6.44
C PHE A 96 6.54 11.89 7.30
N LYS A 97 6.31 13.03 6.64
CA LYS A 97 5.73 14.22 7.25
C LYS A 97 4.25 14.25 6.93
N ARG A 98 3.43 14.05 7.97
CA ARG A 98 1.98 14.26 7.94
C ARG A 98 1.66 15.58 7.24
N LYS A 99 1.05 15.50 6.06
CA LYS A 99 0.62 16.65 5.27
C LYS A 99 -0.68 16.28 4.57
N GLY A 100 -1.54 17.27 4.41
CA GLY A 100 -2.81 17.12 3.71
C GLY A 100 -4.02 17.35 4.58
N LYS A 101 -5.18 17.09 3.99
CA LYS A 101 -6.50 17.30 4.56
C LYS A 101 -7.31 16.00 4.63
N TYR A 102 -7.04 15.05 3.74
CA TYR A 102 -7.78 13.79 3.65
C TYR A 102 -6.83 12.60 3.80
N LEU A 103 -6.94 11.91 4.93
CA LEU A 103 -6.10 10.77 5.26
C LEU A 103 -6.92 9.49 5.36
N LEU A 104 -6.31 8.37 4.96
CA LEU A 104 -6.86 7.04 5.09
C LEU A 104 -6.13 6.29 6.21
N LEU A 105 -6.83 5.83 7.23
CA LEU A 105 -6.31 5.04 8.33
C LEU A 105 -6.82 3.60 8.17
N ILE A 106 -5.91 2.63 8.13
CA ILE A 106 -6.22 1.23 7.86
C ILE A 106 -5.93 0.40 9.12
N ASP A 107 -6.98 -0.05 9.80
CA ASP A 107 -6.90 -0.87 11.00
C ASP A 107 -6.94 -2.37 10.67
N SER A 108 -5.78 -3.01 10.80
CA SER A 108 -5.66 -4.47 10.83
C SER A 108 -6.20 -5.20 9.60
N VAL A 109 -6.13 -4.59 8.40
CA VAL A 109 -6.54 -5.23 7.13
C VAL A 109 -5.50 -6.27 6.72
N GLN A 110 -5.93 -7.50 6.49
CA GLN A 110 -5.02 -8.63 6.33
C GLN A 110 -4.91 -9.15 4.90
N ASP A 111 -5.90 -8.92 4.03
CA ASP A 111 -5.79 -9.36 2.64
C ASP A 111 -4.90 -8.40 1.82
N PRO A 112 -3.83 -8.91 1.16
CA PRO A 112 -2.98 -8.10 0.29
C PRO A 112 -3.72 -7.41 -0.86
N GLY A 113 -4.75 -8.06 -1.41
CA GLY A 113 -5.51 -7.54 -2.54
C GLY A 113 -6.38 -6.34 -2.14
N ASN A 114 -7.05 -6.44 -0.99
CA ASN A 114 -7.80 -5.34 -0.39
C ASN A 114 -6.90 -4.15 -0.08
N LEU A 115 -5.74 -4.37 0.56
CA LEU A 115 -4.81 -3.29 0.86
C LEU A 115 -4.33 -2.60 -0.42
N GLY A 116 -3.88 -3.36 -1.42
CA GLY A 116 -3.41 -2.78 -2.67
C GLY A 116 -4.51 -2.03 -3.43
N THR A 117 -5.74 -2.55 -3.43
CA THR A 117 -6.90 -1.87 -4.03
C THR A 117 -7.23 -0.56 -3.32
N MET A 118 -7.17 -0.53 -1.99
CA MET A 118 -7.36 0.69 -1.21
C MET A 118 -6.27 1.73 -1.49
N ILE A 119 -5.00 1.33 -1.57
CA ILE A 119 -3.89 2.23 -1.93
C ILE A 119 -4.13 2.84 -3.31
N ARG A 120 -4.44 2.01 -4.30
CA ARG A 120 -4.75 2.47 -5.67
C ARG A 120 -5.95 3.41 -5.72
N THR A 121 -6.98 3.12 -4.93
CA THR A 121 -8.19 3.94 -4.89
C THR A 121 -7.96 5.26 -4.15
N ALA A 122 -7.12 5.26 -3.10
CA ALA A 122 -6.72 6.46 -2.39
C ALA A 122 -5.94 7.42 -3.29
N ASP A 123 -5.00 6.89 -4.09
CA ASP A 123 -4.26 7.64 -5.12
C ASP A 123 -5.22 8.24 -6.14
N ALA A 124 -6.08 7.41 -6.73
CA ALA A 124 -7.06 7.86 -7.72
C ALA A 124 -8.08 8.89 -7.17
N ALA A 125 -8.49 8.76 -5.90
CA ALA A 125 -9.40 9.72 -5.26
C ALA A 125 -8.69 11.03 -4.86
N GLY A 126 -7.35 11.08 -4.88
CA GLY A 126 -6.58 12.23 -4.44
C GLY A 126 -6.56 12.39 -2.92
N MET A 127 -6.48 11.28 -2.20
CA MET A 127 -6.15 11.28 -0.76
C MET A 127 -4.72 11.76 -0.58
N ASP A 128 -4.42 12.38 0.56
CA ASP A 128 -3.10 12.98 0.81
C ASP A 128 -2.10 12.01 1.45
N GLY A 129 -2.59 10.89 2.01
CA GLY A 129 -1.74 9.88 2.64
C GLY A 129 -2.50 8.74 3.29
N ILE A 130 -1.75 7.68 3.60
CA ILE A 130 -2.28 6.45 4.20
C ILE A 130 -1.48 6.09 5.45
N VAL A 131 -2.19 5.80 6.54
CA VAL A 131 -1.64 5.31 7.79
C VAL A 131 -2.04 3.86 8.00
N LEU A 132 -1.05 2.98 8.10
CA LEU A 132 -1.25 1.56 8.34
C LEU A 132 -1.12 1.25 9.83
N GLY A 133 -2.19 0.78 10.44
CA GLY A 133 -2.19 0.31 11.81
C GLY A 133 -1.38 -0.97 12.01
N HIS A 134 -1.12 -1.29 13.28
CA HIS A 134 -0.60 -2.61 13.65
C HIS A 134 -1.58 -3.71 13.22
N GLY A 135 -1.06 -4.86 12.80
CA GLY A 135 -1.87 -5.98 12.30
C GLY A 135 -2.22 -5.89 10.81
N THR A 136 -2.01 -4.74 10.16
CA THR A 136 -2.19 -4.59 8.71
C THR A 136 -1.09 -5.36 7.96
N VAL A 137 -1.48 -5.98 6.84
CA VAL A 137 -0.55 -6.70 5.97
C VAL A 137 0.56 -5.78 5.47
N ASP A 138 1.75 -6.34 5.30
CA ASP A 138 2.93 -5.57 4.92
C ASP A 138 2.75 -4.91 3.54
N VAL A 139 2.90 -3.59 3.48
CA VAL A 139 2.78 -2.80 2.25
C VAL A 139 3.81 -3.22 1.19
N TYR A 140 4.96 -3.72 1.64
CA TYR A 140 6.04 -4.20 0.76
C TYR A 140 5.93 -5.69 0.43
N ASN A 141 4.79 -6.32 0.74
CA ASN A 141 4.48 -7.65 0.22
C ASN A 141 4.24 -7.59 -1.29
N ASP A 142 4.82 -8.52 -2.04
CA ASP A 142 4.72 -8.58 -3.50
C ASP A 142 3.27 -8.53 -4.04
N LYS A 143 2.33 -9.20 -3.37
CA LYS A 143 0.92 -9.18 -3.78
C LYS A 143 0.29 -7.81 -3.53
N VAL A 144 0.66 -7.11 -2.46
CA VAL A 144 0.22 -5.72 -2.21
C VAL A 144 0.78 -4.81 -3.31
N ILE A 145 2.10 -4.80 -3.49
CA ILE A 145 2.79 -3.96 -4.47
C ILE A 145 2.17 -4.12 -5.86
N ARG A 146 2.02 -5.37 -6.34
CA ARG A 146 1.39 -5.64 -7.65
C ARG A 146 -0.06 -5.16 -7.72
N SER A 147 -0.81 -5.29 -6.63
CA SER A 147 -2.21 -4.84 -6.57
C SER A 147 -2.34 -3.30 -6.59
N THR A 148 -1.30 -2.57 -6.17
CA THR A 148 -1.29 -1.10 -6.26
C THR A 148 -1.19 -0.57 -7.68
N GLN A 149 -0.62 -1.34 -8.61
CA GLN A 149 -0.40 -0.92 -10.01
C GLN A 149 0.37 0.42 -10.13
N GLY A 150 1.35 0.67 -9.25
CA GLY A 150 2.18 1.88 -9.27
C GLY A 150 1.81 2.92 -8.21
N SER A 151 0.57 2.92 -7.72
CA SER A 151 0.09 3.91 -6.75
C SER A 151 0.84 3.96 -5.41
N ILE A 152 1.59 2.90 -5.06
CA ILE A 152 2.51 2.91 -3.91
C ILE A 152 3.59 4.01 -4.02
N PHE A 153 3.93 4.44 -5.24
CA PHE A 153 4.96 5.45 -5.48
C PHE A 153 4.44 6.89 -5.43
N HIS A 154 3.13 7.10 -5.53
CA HIS A 154 2.52 8.43 -5.69
C HIS A 154 2.10 9.06 -4.37
N LEU A 155 1.71 8.21 -3.41
CA LEU A 155 1.20 8.63 -2.13
C LEU A 155 2.12 8.20 -1.00
N PRO A 156 2.17 9.01 0.07
CA PRO A 156 2.87 8.61 1.27
C PRO A 156 2.10 7.58 2.08
N ILE A 157 2.80 6.53 2.48
CA ILE A 157 2.26 5.42 3.26
C ILE A 157 3.21 5.16 4.42
N TYR A 158 2.70 5.17 5.65
CA TYR A 158 3.50 4.91 6.84
C TYR A 158 2.75 4.07 7.85
N GLN A 159 3.51 3.37 8.69
CA GLN A 159 2.95 2.56 9.77
C GLN A 159 2.97 3.34 11.09
N ALA A 160 1.88 3.30 11.84
CA ALA A 160 1.76 3.95 13.14
C ALA A 160 0.83 3.18 14.08
N ASN A 161 0.89 3.50 15.37
CA ASN A 161 -0.17 3.14 16.28
C ASN A 161 -1.37 4.08 16.04
N LEU A 162 -2.51 3.52 15.61
CA LEU A 162 -3.64 4.33 15.17
C LEU A 162 -4.29 5.13 16.31
N ILE A 163 -4.29 4.65 17.55
CA ILE A 163 -4.90 5.42 18.66
C ILE A 163 -4.07 6.67 18.99
N ASP A 164 -2.74 6.53 18.94
CA ASP A 164 -1.81 7.65 19.11
C ASP A 164 -1.95 8.62 17.92
N GLU A 165 -2.07 8.08 16.71
CA GLU A 165 -2.26 8.86 15.49
C GLU A 165 -3.57 9.67 15.53
N VAL A 166 -4.68 9.04 15.93
CA VAL A 166 -5.98 9.70 16.11
C VAL A 166 -5.87 10.87 17.08
N THR A 167 -5.16 10.70 18.19
CA THR A 167 -4.95 11.76 19.18
C THR A 167 -4.22 12.96 18.58
N VAL A 168 -3.15 12.72 17.81
CA VAL A 168 -2.40 13.81 17.17
C VAL A 168 -3.20 14.47 16.05
N LEU A 169 -3.89 13.69 15.22
CA LEU A 169 -4.69 14.22 14.11
C LEU A 169 -5.81 15.15 14.62
N LYS A 170 -6.45 14.81 15.74
CA LYS A 170 -7.42 15.70 16.38
C LYS A 170 -6.81 17.03 16.82
N GLN A 171 -5.59 17.00 17.38
CA GLN A 171 -4.87 18.23 17.74
C GLN A 171 -4.53 19.09 16.51
N ASP A 172 -4.29 18.45 15.37
CA ASP A 172 -4.07 19.10 14.07
C ASP A 172 -5.37 19.54 13.35
N GLY A 173 -6.52 19.36 14.00
CA GLY A 173 -7.82 19.80 13.52
C GLY A 173 -8.51 18.84 12.55
N PHE A 174 -8.09 17.57 12.49
CA PHE A 174 -8.81 16.56 11.72
C PHE A 174 -10.05 16.09 12.45
N LYS A 175 -11.13 15.92 11.70
CA LYS A 175 -12.29 15.13 12.11
C LYS A 175 -12.02 13.64 11.83
N ILE A 176 -12.26 12.80 12.82
CA ILE A 176 -12.03 11.35 12.72
C ILE A 176 -13.34 10.64 12.38
N TRP A 177 -13.37 9.97 11.23
CA TRP A 177 -14.51 9.17 10.78
C TRP A 177 -14.16 7.69 10.90
N ALA A 178 -14.93 6.91 11.64
CA ALA A 178 -14.76 5.46 11.71
C ALA A 178 -15.92 4.74 11.02
N THR A 179 -15.63 3.68 10.27
CA THR A 179 -16.68 2.85 9.67
C THR A 179 -17.19 1.80 10.64
N ALA A 180 -18.51 1.70 10.81
CA ALA A 180 -19.14 0.60 11.53
C ALA A 180 -20.52 0.28 10.95
N LEU A 181 -21.01 -0.95 11.14
CA LEU A 181 -22.34 -1.36 10.70
C LEU A 181 -23.45 -0.91 11.67
N GLN A 182 -23.13 -0.77 12.96
CA GLN A 182 -24.07 -0.46 14.03
C GLN A 182 -23.75 0.90 14.65
N HIS A 183 -24.78 1.53 15.24
CA HIS A 183 -24.66 2.85 15.90
C HIS A 183 -24.01 3.93 15.01
N ALA A 184 -24.20 3.81 13.70
CA ALA A 184 -23.57 4.63 12.67
C ALA A 184 -24.61 5.45 11.91
N LYS A 185 -24.25 6.67 11.51
CA LYS A 185 -25.05 7.51 10.61
C LYS A 185 -24.70 7.17 9.16
N LYS A 186 -25.61 7.39 8.22
CA LYS A 186 -25.25 7.21 6.80
C LYS A 186 -24.18 8.23 6.43
N TYR A 187 -23.16 7.79 5.69
CA TYR A 187 -22.05 8.65 5.30
C TYR A 187 -22.49 9.95 4.60
N ASN A 188 -23.61 9.90 3.86
CA ASN A 188 -24.17 11.03 3.12
C ASN A 188 -25.09 11.95 3.94
N GLU A 189 -25.32 11.67 5.23
CA GLU A 189 -26.07 12.52 6.16
C GLU A 189 -25.12 13.41 7.00
N ILE A 190 -23.80 13.26 6.83
CA ILE A 190 -22.77 13.99 7.58
C ILE A 190 -22.09 15.02 6.66
N ALA A 191 -21.93 16.24 7.16
CA ALA A 191 -21.18 17.29 6.50
C ALA A 191 -19.68 16.97 6.51
N ILE A 192 -19.01 17.21 5.39
CA ILE A 192 -17.57 16.94 5.26
C ILE A 192 -16.80 18.12 5.83
N ASP A 193 -15.97 17.87 6.83
CA ASP A 193 -15.06 18.86 7.41
C ASP A 193 -13.88 19.16 6.47
N GLU A 194 -13.19 20.29 6.70
CA GLU A 194 -12.02 20.67 5.90
C GLU A 194 -10.90 19.64 5.99
N LYS A 195 -10.76 18.97 7.13
CA LYS A 195 -9.78 17.90 7.35
C LYS A 195 -10.48 16.65 7.89
N VAL A 196 -10.35 15.53 7.20
CA VAL A 196 -10.95 14.25 7.59
C VAL A 196 -9.92 13.13 7.55
N ALA A 197 -9.88 12.33 8.62
CA ALA A 197 -9.17 11.07 8.66
C ALA A 197 -10.19 9.93 8.72
N LEU A 198 -10.22 9.10 7.68
CA LEU A 198 -11.17 8.00 7.53
C LEU A 198 -10.54 6.68 7.97
N ILE A 199 -11.10 6.04 8.98
CA ILE A 199 -10.69 4.74 9.50
C ILE A 199 -11.54 3.63 8.88
N LEU A 200 -10.88 2.68 8.21
CA LEU A 200 -11.47 1.41 7.80
C LEU A 200 -10.79 0.25 8.51
N GLY A 201 -11.59 -0.76 8.85
CA GLY A 201 -11.15 -1.87 9.68
C GLY A 201 -10.94 -3.18 8.94
N ASN A 202 -10.62 -4.20 9.73
CA ASN A 202 -10.43 -5.57 9.27
C ASN A 202 -11.71 -6.11 8.59
N GLU A 203 -11.52 -6.98 7.60
CA GLU A 203 -12.59 -7.56 6.79
C GLU A 203 -13.65 -8.32 7.60
N GLY A 204 -13.25 -8.95 8.72
CA GLY A 204 -14.15 -9.70 9.59
C GLY A 204 -14.48 -8.98 10.89
N ALA A 205 -13.48 -8.43 11.57
CA ALA A 205 -13.66 -7.81 12.88
C ALA A 205 -14.13 -6.34 12.82
N GLY A 206 -14.03 -5.68 11.65
CA GLY A 206 -14.26 -4.25 11.53
C GLY A 206 -13.18 -3.43 12.22
N VAL A 207 -13.51 -2.17 12.53
CA VAL A 207 -12.62 -1.25 13.26
C VAL A 207 -12.63 -1.60 14.74
N LYS A 208 -11.47 -1.60 15.39
CA LYS A 208 -11.37 -1.84 16.84
C LYS A 208 -12.21 -0.85 17.64
N GLN A 209 -12.79 -1.34 18.73
CA GLN A 209 -13.67 -0.54 19.59
C GLN A 209 -12.98 0.73 20.12
N GLU A 210 -11.70 0.66 20.49
CA GLU A 210 -10.95 1.83 20.97
C GLU A 210 -10.87 2.96 19.93
N LEU A 211 -10.83 2.64 18.64
CA LEU A 211 -10.82 3.61 17.55
C LEU A 211 -12.22 4.14 17.26
N ILE A 212 -13.25 3.29 17.40
CA ILE A 212 -14.66 3.71 17.31
C ILE A 212 -14.98 4.70 18.43
N ASP A 213 -14.60 4.40 19.67
CA ASP A 213 -14.84 5.24 20.84
C ASP A 213 -14.09 6.58 20.74
N ALA A 214 -12.93 6.60 20.08
CA ALA A 214 -12.15 7.79 19.81
C ALA A 214 -12.61 8.56 18.56
N ALA A 215 -13.51 8.02 17.73
CA ALA A 215 -13.95 8.68 16.51
C ALA A 215 -14.90 9.84 16.82
N ASP A 216 -14.91 10.85 15.95
CA ASP A 216 -15.86 11.97 16.07
C ASP A 216 -17.17 11.68 15.34
N GLU A 217 -17.13 10.88 14.28
CA GLU A 217 -18.30 10.37 13.57
C GLU A 217 -18.15 8.88 13.28
N ILE A 218 -19.23 8.13 13.49
CA ILE A 218 -19.33 6.72 13.10
C ILE A 218 -20.23 6.65 11.87
N VAL A 219 -19.69 6.15 10.77
CA VAL A 219 -20.34 6.20 9.45
C VAL A 219 -20.61 4.81 8.89
N THR A 220 -21.70 4.68 8.15
CA THR A 220 -22.07 3.45 7.45
C THR A 220 -22.49 3.73 6.01
N ILE A 221 -22.26 2.74 5.14
CA ILE A 221 -22.78 2.70 3.77
C ILE A 221 -24.06 1.88 3.80
N PRO A 222 -25.21 2.43 3.37
CA PRO A 222 -26.46 1.68 3.34
C PRO A 222 -26.37 0.43 2.48
N ILE A 223 -26.80 -0.71 3.04
CA ILE A 223 -26.95 -1.97 2.30
C ILE A 223 -28.44 -2.15 1.98
N TYR A 224 -28.77 -2.12 0.69
CA TYR A 224 -30.15 -2.27 0.22
C TYR A 224 -30.55 -3.72 -0.05
N GLY A 225 -29.56 -4.61 -0.19
CA GLY A 225 -29.76 -6.03 -0.46
C GLY A 225 -29.74 -6.88 0.80
N LYS A 226 -29.49 -8.18 0.62
CA LYS A 226 -29.37 -9.17 1.71
C LYS A 226 -27.94 -9.40 2.20
N ALA A 227 -26.98 -8.64 1.68
CA ALA A 227 -25.59 -8.75 2.12
C ALA A 227 -25.43 -8.20 3.55
N GLU A 228 -24.48 -8.74 4.30
CA GLU A 228 -24.19 -8.27 5.67
C GLU A 228 -23.28 -7.03 5.65
N SER A 229 -22.35 -6.97 4.69
CA SER A 229 -21.37 -5.89 4.55
C SER A 229 -20.87 -5.78 3.11
N LEU A 230 -20.12 -4.72 2.84
CA LEU A 230 -19.32 -4.58 1.61
C LEU A 230 -17.90 -5.07 1.86
N ASN A 231 -17.22 -5.49 0.79
CA ASN A 231 -15.77 -5.64 0.84
C ASN A 231 -15.13 -4.31 1.26
N VAL A 232 -14.14 -4.36 2.17
CA VAL A 232 -13.50 -3.16 2.76
C VAL A 232 -12.94 -2.20 1.69
N SER A 233 -12.38 -2.71 0.60
CA SER A 233 -11.84 -1.85 -0.47
C SER A 233 -12.94 -1.13 -1.26
N ILE A 234 -14.11 -1.75 -1.41
CA ILE A 234 -15.29 -1.12 -2.03
C ILE A 234 -15.84 -0.04 -1.11
N ALA A 235 -15.94 -0.32 0.19
CA ALA A 235 -16.36 0.67 1.18
C ALA A 235 -15.42 1.87 1.21
N ALA A 236 -14.10 1.61 1.20
CA ALA A 236 -13.08 2.65 1.12
C ALA A 236 -13.27 3.52 -0.12
N GLY A 237 -13.48 2.92 -1.30
CA GLY A 237 -13.70 3.66 -2.53
C GLY A 237 -14.92 4.59 -2.48
N ILE A 238 -16.07 4.10 -2.00
CA ILE A 238 -17.28 4.91 -1.86
C ILE A 238 -17.04 6.11 -0.94
N LEU A 239 -16.41 5.87 0.21
CA LEU A 239 -16.21 6.91 1.21
C LEU A 239 -15.14 7.93 0.79
N MET A 240 -14.02 7.49 0.20
CA MET A 240 -12.97 8.40 -0.27
C MET A 240 -13.49 9.33 -1.38
N TYR A 241 -14.23 8.81 -2.37
CA TYR A 241 -14.84 9.65 -3.41
C TYR A 241 -15.91 10.59 -2.86
N TYR A 242 -16.66 10.15 -1.84
CA TYR A 242 -17.59 11.05 -1.16
C TYR A 242 -16.87 12.20 -0.45
N LEU A 243 -15.74 11.94 0.23
CA LEU A 243 -14.96 12.96 0.94
C LEU A 243 -14.32 14.00 0.00
N LYS A 244 -14.04 13.62 -1.25
CA LYS A 244 -13.35 14.45 -2.25
C LYS A 244 -14.26 15.17 -3.24
N ARG A 245 -15.58 15.12 -3.01
CA ARG A 245 -16.59 15.78 -3.84
C ARG A 245 -16.59 17.30 -3.73
#